data_AF-A0A7C4N3H3-F1
#
_entry.id   AF-A0A7C4N3H3-F1
#
_cell.length_a   1.000
_cell.length_b   1.000
_cell.length_c   1.000
_cell.angle_alpha   90.00
_cell.angle_beta   90.00
_cell.angle_gamma   90.00
#
_symmetry.space_group_name_H-M   'P 1'
#
loop_
_entity.id
_entity.type
_entity.pdbx_description
1 polymer ?
#
loop_
_entity_poly.entity_id
_entity_poly.type
_entity_poly.pdbx_seq_one_letter_code
_entity_poly.pdbx_strand_id
1 'polypeptide(L)'
;MIIVSITGASGPVLGIRLIEELLLHNQNVACIVSKSAWPILHYELRTDAHAIHDVLLRRQYINHDLLANLVEYAPDDFFAPIASGSTPFDASVVIPCSMKTLAAITHGYADNLIHRVCDIALKEKRKLIIVPRETPMNTIHLANLHTLSLYGVSVVMPVPAFYNFPQTIDDVIHFIVGRVLDLLDIKHTLYKRWNNEDNN
;
A
#
# COMPACT_ATOMS: atom_id res chain seq x y z
N MET A 1 14.32 1.84 -2.50
CA MET A 1 13.03 2.45 -2.85
C MET A 1 11.90 1.51 -2.46
N ILE A 2 10.72 2.05 -2.16
CA ILE A 2 9.53 1.28 -1.83
C ILE A 2 8.49 1.48 -2.92
N ILE A 3 7.92 0.38 -3.42
CA ILE A 3 6.88 0.44 -4.45
C ILE A 3 5.51 0.39 -3.77
N VAL A 4 4.65 1.37 -4.03
CA VAL A 4 3.28 1.42 -3.51
C VAL A 4 2.29 1.30 -4.65
N SER A 5 1.50 0.23 -4.65
CA SER A 5 0.47 -0.02 -5.65
C SER A 5 -0.93 0.21 -5.07
N ILE A 6 -1.73 1.07 -5.69
CA ILE A 6 -3.12 1.36 -5.29
C ILE A 6 -4.05 0.66 -6.28
N THR A 7 -4.88 -0.27 -5.78
CA THR A 7 -5.77 -1.09 -6.63
C THR A 7 -7.24 -0.82 -6.37
N GLY A 8 -8.11 -1.40 -7.21
CA GLY A 8 -9.56 -1.16 -7.21
C GLY A 8 -10.30 -1.73 -6.00
N ALA A 9 -10.02 -1.23 -4.81
CA ALA A 9 -10.76 -1.49 -3.58
C ALA A 9 -10.97 -0.19 -2.80
N SER A 10 -12.00 -0.14 -1.95
CA SER A 10 -12.26 1.02 -1.08
C SER A 10 -11.11 1.20 -0.09
N GLY A 11 -10.91 2.44 0.37
CA GLY A 11 -9.80 2.85 1.22
C GLY A 11 -8.54 3.28 0.48
N PRO A 12 -8.58 3.93 -0.72
CA PRO A 12 -7.37 4.46 -1.37
C PRO A 12 -6.65 5.49 -0.49
N VAL A 13 -7.35 6.12 0.46
CA VAL A 13 -6.75 6.98 1.49
C VAL A 13 -5.62 6.29 2.26
N LEU A 14 -5.69 4.97 2.46
CA LEU A 14 -4.63 4.20 3.13
C LEU A 14 -3.35 4.20 2.30
N GLY A 15 -3.46 4.01 0.98
CA GLY A 15 -2.32 4.05 0.06
C GLY A 15 -1.75 5.46 -0.07
N ILE A 16 -2.61 6.48 -0.14
CA ILE A 16 -2.19 7.88 -0.13
C ILE A 16 -1.44 8.22 1.15
N ARG A 17 -1.99 7.89 2.32
CA ARG A 17 -1.33 8.13 3.61
C ARG A 17 -0.01 7.37 3.73
N LEU A 18 0.07 6.13 3.23
CA LEU A 18 1.35 5.43 3.21
C LEU A 18 2.39 6.18 2.37
N ILE A 19 2.03 6.67 1.18
CA ILE A 19 2.97 7.44 0.34
C ILE A 19 3.41 8.71 1.06
N GLU A 20 2.47 9.46 1.64
CA GLU A 20 2.78 10.66 2.44
C GLU A 20 3.79 10.36 3.54
N GLU A 21 3.55 9.31 4.34
CA GLU A 21 4.43 8.92 5.44
C GLU A 21 5.80 8.43 4.95
N LEU A 22 5.86 7.65 3.87
CA LEU A 22 7.13 7.23 3.27
C LEU A 22 7.97 8.43 2.82
N LEU A 23 7.34 9.42 2.20
CA LEU A 23 8.01 10.65 1.77
C LEU A 23 8.49 11.48 2.97
N LEU A 24 7.70 11.59 4.05
CA LEU A 24 8.11 12.22 5.31
C LEU A 24 9.32 11.53 5.96
N HIS A 25 9.49 10.23 5.75
CA HIS A 25 10.64 9.45 6.21
C HIS A 25 11.76 9.36 5.16
N ASN A 26 11.81 10.32 4.21
CA ASN A 26 12.83 10.46 3.16
C ASN A 26 13.03 9.19 2.32
N GLN A 27 11.96 8.41 2.10
CA GLN A 27 12.01 7.25 1.22
C GLN A 27 11.76 7.65 -0.23
N ASN A 28 12.48 7.01 -1.14
CA ASN A 28 12.14 7.02 -2.56
C ASN A 28 10.94 6.10 -2.80
N VAL A 29 9.87 6.64 -3.38
CA VAL A 29 8.60 5.94 -3.60
C VAL A 29 8.33 5.83 -5.09
N ALA A 30 8.11 4.61 -5.56
CA ALA A 30 7.52 4.37 -6.88
C ALA A 30 6.04 4.01 -6.70
N CYS A 31 5.14 4.74 -7.36
CA CYS A 31 3.71 4.48 -7.26
C CYS A 31 3.13 3.94 -8.57
N ILE A 32 2.20 2.98 -8.46
CA ILE A 32 1.42 2.47 -9.58
C ILE A 32 -0.06 2.47 -9.16
N VAL A 33 -0.92 3.07 -9.98
CA VAL A 33 -2.37 3.12 -9.71
C VAL A 33 -3.10 2.33 -10.78
N SER A 34 -3.88 1.32 -10.37
CA SER A 34 -4.67 0.55 -11.33
C SER A 34 -5.75 1.42 -11.98
N LYS A 35 -6.13 1.13 -13.23
CA LYS A 35 -7.23 1.83 -13.92
C LYS A 35 -8.54 1.79 -13.11
N SER A 36 -8.81 0.68 -12.41
CA SER A 36 -9.98 0.51 -11.53
C SER A 36 -9.92 1.28 -10.21
N ALA A 37 -8.74 1.75 -9.79
CA ALA A 37 -8.60 2.50 -8.54
C ALA A 37 -9.02 3.97 -8.70
N TRP A 38 -8.81 4.57 -9.88
CA TRP A 38 -9.09 5.99 -10.11
C TRP A 38 -10.54 6.40 -9.81
N PRO A 39 -11.59 5.70 -10.30
CA PRO A 39 -12.97 6.07 -9.98
C PRO A 39 -13.27 5.99 -8.48
N ILE A 40 -12.68 5.03 -7.76
CA ILE A 40 -12.84 4.87 -6.31
C ILE A 40 -12.13 6.00 -5.59
N LEU A 41 -10.91 6.34 -6.01
CA LEU A 41 -10.13 7.45 -5.48
C LEU A 41 -10.88 8.77 -5.65
N HIS A 42 -11.43 9.04 -6.84
CA HIS A 42 -12.23 10.23 -7.12
C HIS A 42 -13.45 10.32 -6.20
N TYR A 43 -14.17 9.21 -6.06
CA TYR A 43 -15.39 9.15 -5.25
C TYR A 43 -15.08 9.32 -3.75
N GLU A 44 -14.13 8.56 -3.21
CA GLU A 44 -13.87 8.51 -1.77
C GLU A 44 -13.06 9.70 -1.26
N LEU A 45 -12.16 10.25 -2.08
CA LEU A 45 -11.36 11.44 -1.73
C LEU A 45 -11.93 12.75 -2.25
N ARG A 46 -13.07 12.71 -2.97
CA ARG A 46 -13.74 13.88 -3.55
C ARG A 46 -12.78 14.74 -4.37
N THR A 47 -12.05 14.11 -5.28
CA THR A 47 -11.00 14.72 -6.10
C THR A 47 -11.19 14.34 -7.56
N ASP A 48 -10.75 15.18 -8.48
CA ASP A 48 -10.69 14.93 -9.93
C ASP A 48 -9.25 14.74 -10.44
N ALA A 49 -8.29 14.58 -9.53
CA ALA A 49 -6.87 14.40 -9.85
C ALA A 49 -6.63 13.14 -10.69
N HIS A 50 -5.72 13.23 -11.67
CA HIS A 50 -5.34 12.10 -12.54
C HIS A 50 -3.93 11.57 -12.28
N ALA A 51 -3.20 12.20 -11.36
CA ALA A 51 -1.90 11.78 -10.86
C ALA A 51 -1.90 11.80 -9.33
N ILE A 52 -1.13 10.91 -8.71
CA ILE A 52 -0.97 10.87 -7.26
C ILE A 52 -0.28 12.14 -6.78
N HIS A 53 0.65 12.68 -7.55
CA HIS A 53 1.26 13.99 -7.32
C HIS A 53 0.21 15.07 -7.04
N ASP A 54 -0.83 15.18 -7.87
CA ASP A 54 -1.90 16.17 -7.71
C ASP A 54 -2.76 15.90 -6.46
N VAL A 55 -3.01 14.62 -6.14
CA VAL A 55 -3.72 14.23 -4.91
C VAL A 55 -2.95 14.70 -3.68
N LEU A 56 -1.64 14.50 -3.66
CA LEU A 56 -0.78 14.88 -2.54
C LEU A 56 -0.70 16.41 -2.39
N LEU A 57 -0.54 17.15 -3.49
CA LEU A 57 -0.53 18.62 -3.47
C LEU A 57 -1.83 19.20 -2.86
N ARG A 58 -2.98 18.63 -3.20
CA ARG A 58 -4.28 19.10 -2.70
C ARG A 58 -4.51 18.79 -1.23
N ARG A 59 -3.95 17.68 -0.74
CA ARG A 59 -4.08 17.25 0.66
C ARG A 59 -3.21 18.06 1.61
N GLN A 60 -2.12 18.66 1.12
CA GLN A 60 -1.22 19.53 1.89
C GLN A 60 -0.68 18.88 3.18
N TYR A 61 -0.52 17.56 3.18
CA TYR A 61 -0.02 16.82 4.34
C TYR A 61 1.52 16.78 4.43
N ILE A 62 2.19 16.97 3.29
CA ILE A 62 3.66 16.96 3.19
C ILE A 62 4.16 18.22 2.46
N ASN A 63 5.42 18.58 2.69
CA ASN A 63 6.09 19.64 1.93
C ASN A 63 6.28 19.22 0.47
N HIS A 64 6.07 20.17 -0.46
CA HIS A 64 6.12 19.89 -1.90
C HIS A 64 7.51 19.42 -2.37
N ASP A 65 8.59 19.83 -1.71
CA ASP A 65 9.96 19.42 -2.05
C ASP A 65 10.17 17.90 -1.92
N LEU A 66 9.39 17.24 -1.05
CA LEU A 66 9.46 15.78 -0.87
C LEU A 66 8.88 15.03 -2.06
N LEU A 67 8.07 15.69 -2.92
CA LEU A 67 7.51 15.06 -4.13
C LEU A 67 8.59 14.71 -5.16
N ALA A 68 9.80 15.29 -5.05
CA ALA A 68 10.94 14.89 -5.87
C ALA A 68 11.34 13.41 -5.67
N ASN A 69 10.97 12.81 -4.54
CA ASN A 69 11.22 11.40 -4.23
C ASN A 69 10.09 10.46 -4.71
N LEU A 70 9.06 10.99 -5.37
CA LEU A 70 7.94 10.22 -5.92
C LEU A 70 8.09 10.05 -7.44
N VAL A 71 7.98 8.81 -7.92
CA VAL A 71 7.88 8.49 -9.34
C VAL A 71 6.61 7.69 -9.59
N GLU A 72 5.81 8.10 -10.56
CA GLU A 72 4.58 7.38 -10.95
C GLU A 72 4.79 6.60 -12.25
N TYR A 73 4.30 5.36 -12.28
CA TYR A 73 4.31 4.51 -13.48
C TYR A 73 2.88 4.12 -13.86
N ALA A 74 2.64 4.04 -15.17
CA ALA A 74 1.38 3.54 -15.69
C ALA A 74 1.27 2.01 -15.45
N PRO A 75 0.07 1.48 -15.17
CA PRO A 75 -0.10 0.05 -14.90
C PRO A 75 0.23 -0.84 -16.12
N ASP A 76 0.25 -0.31 -17.33
CA ASP A 76 0.62 -1.00 -18.58
C ASP A 76 2.07 -0.75 -19.01
N ASP A 77 2.87 -0.01 -18.24
CA ASP A 77 4.27 0.28 -18.55
C ASP A 77 5.21 -0.87 -18.14
N PHE A 78 5.32 -1.88 -18.98
CA PHE A 78 6.28 -2.99 -18.80
C PHE A 78 7.74 -2.61 -19.09
N PHE A 79 8.01 -1.41 -19.58
CA PHE A 79 9.37 -0.90 -19.78
C PHE A 79 9.89 -0.09 -18.59
N ALA A 80 9.02 0.19 -17.61
CA ALA A 80 9.40 0.76 -16.34
C ALA A 80 10.57 -0.02 -15.71
N PRO A 81 11.60 0.64 -15.12
CA PRO A 81 12.71 -0.06 -14.48
C PRO A 81 12.26 -1.10 -13.44
N ILE A 82 11.18 -0.81 -12.72
CA ILE A 82 10.59 -1.70 -11.70
C ILE A 82 9.93 -2.97 -12.28
N ALA A 83 9.77 -3.07 -13.60
CA ALA A 83 9.32 -4.28 -14.31
C ALA A 83 10.42 -5.34 -14.48
N SER A 84 11.66 -5.04 -14.04
CA SER A 84 12.80 -5.95 -14.06
C SER A 84 13.29 -6.28 -12.64
N GLY A 85 13.62 -7.55 -12.40
CA GLY A 85 14.27 -7.99 -11.16
C GLY A 85 15.67 -7.41 -10.97
N SER A 86 16.34 -6.98 -12.05
CA SER A 86 17.67 -6.33 -11.97
C SER A 86 17.62 -4.95 -11.31
N THR A 87 16.46 -4.30 -11.28
CA THR A 87 16.29 -3.01 -10.61
C THR A 87 16.08 -3.26 -9.11
N PRO A 88 16.93 -2.70 -8.23
CA PRO A 88 16.80 -2.90 -6.80
C PRO A 88 15.62 -2.12 -6.23
N PHE A 89 14.80 -2.78 -5.41
CA PHE A 89 13.83 -2.15 -4.52
C PHE A 89 13.73 -2.96 -3.23
N ASP A 90 13.38 -2.30 -2.12
CA ASP A 90 13.43 -2.89 -0.78
C ASP A 90 12.14 -3.66 -0.46
N ALA A 91 11.00 -3.09 -0.88
CA ALA A 91 9.69 -3.67 -0.66
C ALA A 91 8.68 -3.26 -1.74
N SER A 92 7.64 -4.08 -1.88
CA SER A 92 6.42 -3.74 -2.61
C SER A 92 5.23 -3.85 -1.65
N VAL A 93 4.35 -2.84 -1.68
CA VAL A 93 3.13 -2.77 -0.88
C VAL A 93 1.94 -2.55 -1.81
N VAL A 94 0.92 -3.39 -1.70
CA VAL A 94 -0.35 -3.19 -2.41
C VAL A 94 -1.41 -2.72 -1.41
N ILE A 95 -1.81 -1.45 -1.47
CA ILE A 95 -2.66 -0.80 -0.47
C ILE A 95 -3.60 0.26 -1.09
N PRO A 96 -4.94 0.07 -1.01
CA PRO A 96 -5.60 -1.19 -0.71
C PRO A 96 -5.40 -2.20 -1.85
N CYS A 97 -5.49 -3.49 -1.52
CA CYS A 97 -5.45 -4.61 -2.45
C CYS A 97 -6.87 -5.15 -2.73
N SER A 98 -7.29 -5.11 -4.00
CA SER A 98 -8.53 -5.72 -4.47
C SER A 98 -8.41 -7.24 -4.51
N MET A 99 -9.53 -7.95 -4.35
CA MET A 99 -9.53 -9.42 -4.41
C MET A 99 -9.13 -9.95 -5.79
N LYS A 100 -9.39 -9.17 -6.86
CA LYS A 100 -8.90 -9.48 -8.21
C LYS A 100 -7.37 -9.42 -8.28
N THR A 101 -6.76 -8.34 -7.78
CA THR A 101 -5.29 -8.22 -7.74
C THR A 101 -4.67 -9.28 -6.85
N LEU A 102 -5.25 -9.55 -5.67
CA LEU A 102 -4.82 -10.63 -4.80
C LEU A 102 -4.79 -11.98 -5.53
N ALA A 103 -5.87 -12.32 -6.24
CA ALA A 103 -5.94 -13.57 -7.00
C ALA A 103 -4.87 -13.60 -8.11
N ALA A 104 -4.66 -12.50 -8.82
CA ALA A 104 -3.67 -12.42 -9.90
C ALA A 104 -2.23 -12.56 -9.40
N ILE A 105 -1.90 -11.98 -8.24
CA ILE A 105 -0.60 -12.15 -7.58
C ILE A 105 -0.42 -13.60 -7.15
N THR A 106 -1.43 -14.18 -6.49
CA THR A 106 -1.40 -15.57 -6.00
C THR A 106 -1.10 -16.58 -7.10
N HIS A 107 -1.69 -16.38 -8.29
CA HIS A 107 -1.56 -17.29 -9.42
C HIS A 107 -0.49 -16.87 -10.44
N GLY A 108 0.28 -15.81 -10.16
CA GLY A 108 1.41 -15.41 -10.99
C GLY A 108 1.06 -14.95 -12.41
N TYR A 109 -0.11 -14.32 -12.62
CA TYR A 109 -0.52 -13.89 -13.97
C TYR A 109 0.41 -12.82 -14.56
N ALA A 110 0.92 -11.91 -13.73
CA ALA A 110 1.79 -10.80 -14.13
C ALA A 110 1.26 -9.97 -15.33
N ASP A 111 -0.06 -9.83 -15.47
CA ASP A 111 -0.73 -9.21 -16.64
C ASP A 111 -0.62 -7.68 -16.74
N ASN A 112 -0.10 -7.03 -15.69
CA ASN A 112 0.16 -5.60 -15.63
C ASN A 112 1.34 -5.32 -14.68
N LEU A 113 1.82 -4.07 -14.64
CA LEU A 113 3.01 -3.68 -13.88
C LEU A 113 2.87 -3.95 -12.37
N ILE A 114 1.68 -3.78 -11.77
CA ILE A 114 1.44 -4.09 -10.35
C ILE A 114 1.68 -5.58 -10.09
N HIS A 115 1.05 -6.44 -10.90
CA HIS A 115 1.20 -7.88 -10.77
C HIS A 115 2.64 -8.31 -11.03
N ARG A 116 3.29 -7.71 -12.03
CA ARG A 116 4.68 -7.96 -12.38
C ARG A 116 5.65 -7.59 -11.27
N VAL A 117 5.48 -6.42 -10.64
CA VAL A 117 6.29 -6.01 -9.49
C VAL A 117 6.13 -6.98 -8.33
N CYS A 118 4.91 -7.45 -8.05
CA CYS A 118 4.65 -8.43 -6.99
C CYS A 118 5.30 -9.79 -7.30
N ASP A 119 5.21 -10.25 -8.55
CA ASP A 119 5.91 -11.46 -9.04
C ASP A 119 7.44 -11.33 -8.88
N ILE A 120 8.00 -10.15 -9.20
CA ILE A 120 9.41 -9.85 -8.95
C ILE A 120 9.73 -9.89 -7.46
N ALA A 121 8.89 -9.28 -6.62
CA ALA A 121 9.11 -9.29 -5.17
C ALA A 121 9.17 -10.73 -4.63
N LEU A 122 8.26 -11.59 -5.07
CA LEU A 122 8.24 -13.01 -4.70
C LEU A 122 9.49 -13.75 -5.18
N LYS A 123 9.82 -13.68 -6.48
CA LYS A 123 10.93 -14.45 -7.06
C LYS A 123 12.31 -13.99 -6.57
N GLU A 124 12.45 -12.70 -6.26
CA GLU A 124 13.69 -12.10 -5.72
C GLU A 124 13.72 -12.12 -4.18
N LYS A 125 12.72 -12.73 -3.52
CA LYS A 125 12.60 -12.80 -2.06
C LYS A 125 12.64 -11.43 -1.37
N ARG A 126 12.03 -10.42 -2.01
CA ARG A 126 11.86 -9.07 -1.46
C ARG A 126 10.59 -9.02 -0.62
N LYS A 127 10.53 -8.05 0.29
CA LYS A 127 9.39 -7.86 1.18
C LYS A 127 8.15 -7.49 0.34
N LEU A 128 7.11 -8.31 0.43
CA LEU A 128 5.81 -8.05 -0.18
C LEU A 128 4.76 -7.93 0.93
N ILE A 129 4.04 -6.82 0.94
CA ILE A 129 2.97 -6.54 1.91
C ILE A 129 1.67 -6.32 1.14
N ILE A 130 0.62 -7.05 1.51
CA ILE A 130 -0.70 -6.93 0.89
C ILE A 130 -1.69 -6.42 1.92
N VAL A 131 -2.41 -5.36 1.59
CA VAL A 131 -3.43 -4.73 2.45
C VAL A 131 -4.82 -4.93 1.85
N PRO A 132 -5.40 -6.14 1.94
CA PRO A 132 -6.66 -6.45 1.27
C PRO A 132 -7.84 -5.76 1.95
N ARG A 133 -8.74 -5.14 1.17
CA ARG A 133 -9.98 -4.55 1.69
C ARG A 133 -11.19 -5.26 1.10
N GLU A 134 -11.76 -6.19 1.87
CA GLU A 134 -13.00 -6.89 1.50
C GLU A 134 -13.76 -7.38 2.75
N THR A 135 -15.09 -7.36 2.70
CA THR A 135 -15.96 -8.00 3.68
C THR A 135 -17.39 -8.18 3.15
N PRO A 136 -18.03 -9.35 3.32
CA PRO A 136 -17.50 -10.60 3.84
C PRO A 136 -16.51 -11.27 2.86
N MET A 137 -15.69 -12.19 3.37
CA MET A 137 -14.79 -12.98 2.53
C MET A 137 -15.42 -14.31 2.12
N ASN A 138 -15.25 -14.69 0.86
CA ASN A 138 -15.53 -16.05 0.41
C ASN A 138 -14.29 -16.96 0.58
N THR A 139 -14.47 -18.26 0.37
CA THR A 139 -13.40 -19.26 0.48
C THR A 139 -12.23 -19.02 -0.48
N ILE A 140 -12.48 -18.46 -1.67
CA ILE A 140 -11.44 -18.16 -2.66
C ILE A 140 -10.51 -17.06 -2.13
N HIS A 141 -11.08 -16.00 -1.53
CA HIS A 141 -10.30 -14.92 -0.93
C HIS A 141 -9.38 -15.47 0.17
N LEU A 142 -9.92 -16.30 1.07
CA LEU A 142 -9.17 -16.90 2.16
C LEU A 142 -8.08 -17.86 1.67
N ALA A 143 -8.37 -18.70 0.67
CA ALA A 143 -7.39 -19.61 0.08
C ALA A 143 -6.23 -18.86 -0.58
N ASN A 144 -6.51 -17.74 -1.26
CA ASN A 144 -5.49 -16.89 -1.85
C ASN A 144 -4.61 -16.22 -0.79
N LEU A 145 -5.22 -15.65 0.27
CA LEU A 145 -4.50 -15.07 1.39
C LEU A 145 -3.60 -16.10 2.10
N HIS A 146 -4.13 -17.31 2.33
CA HIS A 146 -3.37 -18.41 2.90
C HIS A 146 -2.16 -18.77 2.03
N THR A 147 -2.36 -18.91 0.72
CA THR A 147 -1.30 -19.27 -0.23
C THR A 147 -0.19 -18.23 -0.23
N LEU A 148 -0.52 -16.94 -0.31
CA LEU A 148 0.50 -15.88 -0.25
C LEU A 148 1.21 -15.85 1.11
N SER A 149 0.50 -16.07 2.21
CA SER A 149 1.11 -16.16 3.54
C SER A 149 2.13 -17.29 3.63
N LEU A 150 1.89 -18.45 3.00
CA LEU A 150 2.88 -19.53 2.90
C LEU A 150 4.14 -19.13 2.13
N TYR A 151 4.05 -18.18 1.20
CA TYR A 151 5.18 -17.61 0.48
C TYR A 151 5.88 -16.46 1.20
N GLY A 152 5.55 -16.23 2.48
CA GLY A 152 6.18 -15.19 3.30
C GLY A 152 5.67 -13.79 3.02
N VAL A 153 4.55 -13.65 2.31
CA VAL A 153 3.88 -12.36 2.11
C VAL A 153 3.20 -11.94 3.41
N SER A 154 3.45 -10.70 3.85
CA SER A 154 2.75 -10.14 4.99
C SER A 154 1.36 -9.66 4.57
N VAL A 155 0.33 -10.20 5.20
CA VAL A 155 -1.06 -9.77 5.01
C VAL A 155 -1.46 -8.83 6.15
N VAL A 156 -1.79 -7.58 5.82
CA VAL A 156 -2.28 -6.59 6.79
C VAL A 156 -3.73 -6.27 6.46
N MET A 157 -4.66 -6.82 7.22
CA MET A 157 -6.06 -6.41 7.09
C MET A 157 -6.23 -4.97 7.60
N PRO A 158 -6.96 -4.07 6.90
CA PRO A 158 -7.28 -2.73 7.38
C PRO A 158 -8.39 -2.79 8.45
N VAL A 159 -8.11 -3.50 9.55
CA VAL A 159 -8.98 -3.62 10.71
C VAL A 159 -8.58 -2.58 11.77
N PRO A 160 -9.51 -1.75 12.26
CA PRO A 160 -9.18 -0.75 13.28
C PRO A 160 -8.77 -1.40 14.59
N ALA A 161 -7.76 -0.82 15.24
CA ALA A 161 -7.56 -1.02 16.68
C ALA A 161 -8.48 -0.08 17.46
N PHE A 162 -9.03 -0.59 18.55
CA PHE A 162 -9.84 0.20 19.49
C PHE A 162 -9.14 0.43 20.83
N TYR A 163 -8.07 -0.31 21.10
CA TYR A 163 -7.31 -0.18 22.35
C TYR A 163 -6.47 1.10 22.42
N ASN A 164 -6.28 1.79 21.29
CA ASN A 164 -5.68 3.11 21.21
C ASN A 164 -6.71 4.24 21.28
N PHE A 165 -7.99 3.92 21.54
CA PHE A 165 -9.10 4.87 21.72
C PHE A 165 -9.17 5.93 20.60
N PRO A 166 -9.29 5.52 19.32
CA PRO A 166 -9.27 6.44 18.19
C PRO A 166 -10.42 7.46 18.30
N GLN A 167 -10.11 8.74 18.07
CA GLN A 167 -11.08 9.83 18.11
C GLN A 167 -11.52 10.25 16.70
N THR A 168 -10.68 9.99 15.71
CA THR A 168 -10.86 10.38 14.33
C THR A 168 -10.68 9.21 13.37
N ILE A 169 -11.17 9.36 12.13
CA ILE A 169 -10.88 8.42 11.06
C ILE A 169 -9.37 8.41 10.73
N ASP A 170 -8.69 9.55 10.88
CA ASP A 170 -7.24 9.62 10.70
C ASP A 170 -6.50 8.74 11.70
N ASP A 171 -6.95 8.63 12.95
CA ASP A 171 -6.33 7.71 13.94
C ASP A 171 -6.42 6.24 13.49
N VAL A 172 -7.54 5.85 12.88
CA VAL A 172 -7.73 4.51 12.31
C VAL A 172 -6.81 4.29 11.11
N ILE A 173 -6.73 5.28 10.21
CA ILE A 173 -5.84 5.25 9.04
C ILE A 173 -4.37 5.15 9.50
N HIS A 174 -3.95 5.98 10.45
CA HIS A 174 -2.62 6.01 11.02
C HIS A 174 -2.23 4.70 11.70
N PHE A 175 -3.18 4.05 12.38
CA PHE A 175 -2.94 2.72 12.92
C PHE A 175 -2.59 1.71 11.81
N ILE A 176 -3.43 1.62 10.77
CA ILE A 176 -3.23 0.67 9.66
C ILE A 176 -1.93 0.97 8.90
N VAL A 177 -1.69 2.23 8.55
CA VAL A 177 -0.45 2.66 7.87
C VAL A 177 0.77 2.43 8.75
N GLY A 178 0.68 2.71 10.05
CA GLY A 178 1.74 2.43 11.01
C GLY A 178 2.10 0.94 11.05
N ARG A 179 1.12 0.03 11.03
CA ARG A 179 1.40 -1.42 10.95
C ARG A 179 2.16 -1.80 9.68
N VAL A 180 1.91 -1.11 8.57
CA VAL A 180 2.67 -1.30 7.32
C VAL A 180 4.09 -0.74 7.46
N LEU A 181 4.25 0.46 8.05
CA LEU A 181 5.57 1.06 8.30
C LEU A 181 6.42 0.21 9.25
N ASP A 182 5.82 -0.37 10.30
CA ASP A 182 6.48 -1.32 11.20
C ASP A 182 7.02 -2.53 10.44
N LEU A 183 6.23 -3.11 9.53
CA LEU A 183 6.68 -4.22 8.68
C LEU A 183 7.77 -3.79 7.71
N LEU A 184 7.81 -2.52 7.30
CA LEU A 184 8.87 -1.95 6.48
C LEU A 184 10.13 -1.58 7.28
N ASP A 185 10.13 -1.80 8.60
CA ASP A 185 11.20 -1.41 9.54
C ASP A 185 11.43 0.12 9.60
N ILE A 186 10.39 0.91 9.32
CA ILE A 186 10.43 2.38 9.38
C ILE A 186 9.87 2.83 10.73
N LYS A 187 10.70 3.52 11.52
CA LYS A 187 10.29 4.09 12.81
C LYS A 187 9.33 5.26 12.58
N HIS A 188 8.18 5.24 13.26
CA HIS A 188 7.16 6.30 13.18
C HIS A 188 6.45 6.50 14.53
N THR A 189 5.65 7.55 14.63
CA THR A 189 4.85 7.88 15.83
C THR A 189 3.33 7.93 15.58
N LEU A 190 2.89 7.45 14.41
CA LEU A 190 1.48 7.42 13.97
C LEU A 190 0.46 6.87 14.97
N TYR A 191 0.85 5.90 15.79
CA TYR A 191 0.00 5.36 16.83
C TYR A 191 0.82 5.02 18.07
N LYS A 192 0.18 5.02 19.25
CA LYS A 192 0.84 4.61 20.50
C LYS A 192 1.08 3.11 20.49
N ARG A 193 2.35 2.71 20.59
CA ARG A 193 2.71 1.30 20.80
C ARG A 193 2.14 0.82 22.14
N TRP A 194 1.82 -0.46 22.21
CA TRP A 194 1.40 -1.08 23.46
C TRP A 194 2.57 -1.09 24.44
N ASN A 195 2.51 -0.23 25.47
CA ASN A 195 3.45 -0.24 26.60
C ASN A 195 2.68 -0.57 27.88
N ASN A 196 3.21 -1.50 28.69
CA ASN A 196 2.63 -1.89 29.97
C ASN A 196 2.88 -0.87 31.11
N GLU A 197 3.58 0.23 30.85
CA GLU A 197 3.99 1.20 31.88
C GLU A 197 2.90 2.21 32.28
N ASP A 198 1.83 2.34 31.48
CA ASP A 198 0.71 3.26 31.77
C ASP A 198 -0.45 2.58 32.53
N ASN A 199 -0.27 1.34 33.00
CA ASN A 199 -1.28 0.55 33.74
C ASN A 199 -1.03 0.49 35.26
N ASN A 200 -0.38 1.51 35.86
CA ASN A 200 -0.25 1.66 37.31
C ASN A 200 -0.94 2.91 37.82
#